data_AF-A0A5Q0TFC8-F1
#
_entry.id   AF-A0A5Q0TFC8-F1
#
_cell.length_a   1.000
_cell.length_b   1.000
_cell.length_c   1.000
_cell.angle_alpha   90.00
_cell.angle_beta   90.00
_cell.angle_gamma   90.00
#
_symmetry.space_group_name_H-M   'P 1'
#
loop_
_entity.id
_entity.type
_entity.pdbx_description
1 polymer ?
#
loop_
_entity_poly.entity_id
_entity_poly.type
_entity_poly.pdbx_seq_one_letter_code
_entity_poly.pdbx_strand_id
1 'polypeptide(L)'
;MKTSKREALDAVFGGELSYDWYKDSDLSSTADQIVGLESDDGSIGVSALTGLRYSITDKLESGVNIGAKYAYDRTYLQTSADMTYYFTENIAIGGEVNYDDQVPHIGFFLKISN
;
A
#
# COMPACT_ATOMS: atom_id res chain seq x y z
N MET A 1 -19.36 -27.25 -15.08
CA MET A 1 -18.18 -27.69 -14.28
C MET A 1 -17.72 -26.50 -13.45
N LYS A 2 -17.82 -26.58 -12.12
CA LYS A 2 -17.42 -25.51 -11.19
C LYS A 2 -15.96 -25.77 -10.83
N THR A 3 -15.04 -25.12 -11.51
CA THR A 3 -13.60 -25.20 -11.19
C THR A 3 -13.38 -24.58 -9.82
N SER A 4 -13.17 -25.42 -8.81
CA SER A 4 -12.56 -25.00 -7.55
C SER A 4 -11.20 -24.39 -7.90
N LYS A 5 -11.09 -23.05 -7.84
CA LYS A 5 -9.80 -22.37 -7.93
C LYS A 5 -9.00 -22.76 -6.69
N ARG A 6 -7.85 -23.39 -6.93
CA ARG A 6 -6.86 -23.74 -5.92
C ARG A 6 -6.35 -22.48 -5.24
N GLU A 7 -6.01 -22.62 -3.97
CA GLU A 7 -5.10 -21.73 -3.25
C GLU A 7 -3.95 -21.32 -4.20
N ALA A 8 -3.78 -20.02 -4.40
CA ALA A 8 -2.82 -19.44 -5.32
C ALA A 8 -1.93 -18.47 -4.54
N LEU A 9 -0.61 -18.61 -4.72
CA LEU A 9 0.40 -17.72 -4.16
C LEU A 9 1.06 -16.98 -5.32
N ASP A 10 0.92 -15.66 -5.31
CA ASP A 10 1.50 -14.76 -6.31
C ASP A 10 2.56 -13.86 -5.66
N ALA A 11 3.65 -13.63 -6.37
CA ALA A 11 4.66 -12.64 -5.97
C ALA A 11 4.39 -11.32 -6.69
N VAL A 12 4.49 -10.22 -5.94
CA VAL A 12 4.28 -8.86 -6.44
C VAL A 12 5.59 -8.09 -6.29
N PHE A 13 6.00 -7.42 -7.35
CA PHE A 13 7.17 -6.55 -7.37
C PHE A 13 6.74 -5.21 -7.94
N GLY A 14 7.10 -4.13 -7.25
CA GLY A 14 6.77 -2.77 -7.63
C GLY A 14 7.91 -1.82 -7.32
N GLY A 15 7.98 -0.74 -8.10
CA GLY A 15 8.87 0.37 -7.81
C GLY A 15 8.19 1.65 -8.23
N GLU A 16 8.41 2.71 -7.47
CA GLU A 16 7.85 4.03 -7.73
C GLU A 16 8.99 5.06 -7.71
N LEU A 17 8.92 6.00 -8.65
CA LEU A 17 9.72 7.22 -8.62
C LEU A 17 8.76 8.37 -8.32
N SER A 18 8.96 9.03 -7.18
CA SER A 18 8.13 10.15 -6.74
C SER A 18 8.96 11.45 -6.75
N TYR A 19 8.31 12.57 -7.04
CA TYR A 19 8.89 13.89 -6.89
C TYR A 19 7.86 14.78 -6.22
N ASP A 20 8.15 15.18 -4.98
CA ASP A 20 7.25 16.02 -4.19
C ASP A 20 7.84 17.44 -4.11
N TRP A 21 7.07 18.41 -4.60
CA TRP A 21 7.34 19.83 -4.40
C TRP A 21 6.32 20.38 -3.42
N TYR A 22 6.71 20.60 -2.16
CA TYR A 22 5.81 21.14 -1.14
C TYR A 22 6.07 22.61 -0.82
N LYS A 23 4.98 23.31 -0.47
CA LYS A 23 4.91 24.72 -0.08
C LYS A 23 4.30 24.79 1.33
N ASP A 24 4.99 25.51 2.22
CA ASP A 24 4.67 25.88 3.61
C ASP A 24 3.35 25.35 4.24
N SER A 25 3.47 24.63 5.35
CA SER A 25 2.38 23.97 6.06
C SER A 25 1.82 24.81 7.21
N ASP A 26 0.71 25.51 7.00
CA ASP A 26 -0.18 25.96 8.09
C ASP A 26 -1.58 25.30 8.05
N LEU A 27 -1.84 24.46 7.05
CA LEU A 27 -3.14 23.81 6.84
C LEU A 27 -2.97 22.43 6.17
N SER A 28 -2.45 21.43 6.89
CA SER A 28 -2.35 20.07 6.33
C SER A 28 -3.41 19.17 6.95
N SER A 29 -4.38 18.78 6.10
CA SER A 29 -5.46 17.85 6.43
C SER A 29 -4.93 16.42 6.43
N THR A 30 -5.60 15.55 7.19
CA THR A 30 -5.26 14.14 7.52
C THR A 30 -4.92 13.22 6.33
N ALA A 31 -5.09 13.67 5.09
CA ALA A 31 -4.69 12.95 3.87
C ALA A 31 -3.19 13.09 3.53
N ASP A 32 -2.54 14.21 3.89
CA ASP A 32 -1.12 14.46 3.57
C ASP A 32 -0.15 13.80 4.57
N GLN A 33 -0.67 13.28 5.68
CA GLN A 33 0.10 12.59 6.72
C GLN A 33 0.20 11.07 6.50
N ILE A 34 -0.25 10.59 5.33
CA ILE A 34 -0.14 9.19 4.89
C ILE A 34 1.30 8.87 4.43
N VAL A 35 2.10 9.89 4.18
CA VAL A 35 3.53 9.79 3.90
C VAL A 35 4.19 10.66 4.97
N GLY A 36 5.12 10.13 5.76
CA GLY A 36 5.77 10.85 6.87
C GLY A 36 6.65 12.03 6.42
N LEU A 37 6.05 13.03 5.78
CA LEU A 37 6.70 14.19 5.18
C LEU A 37 6.66 15.35 6.18
N GLU A 38 7.50 15.27 7.20
CA GLU A 38 7.90 16.49 7.91
C GLU A 38 8.98 17.21 7.08
N SER A 39 8.57 18.37 6.55
CA SER A 39 9.33 19.61 6.38
C SER A 39 10.83 19.52 6.03
N ASP A 40 11.16 19.64 4.73
CA ASP A 40 11.93 20.74 4.13
C ASP A 40 12.36 20.39 2.69
N ASP A 41 12.31 21.36 1.79
CA ASP A 41 12.79 21.39 0.38
C ASP A 41 12.42 20.23 -0.56
N GLY A 42 12.15 20.57 -1.84
CA GLY A 42 11.70 19.61 -2.85
C GLY A 42 12.57 18.35 -2.92
N SER A 43 11.94 17.17 -2.86
CA SER A 43 12.66 15.90 -2.78
C SER A 43 12.29 14.95 -3.91
N ILE A 44 13.32 14.24 -4.40
CA ILE A 44 13.16 13.08 -5.27
C ILE A 44 13.17 11.85 -4.37
N GLY A 45 12.11 11.06 -4.45
CA GLY A 45 11.96 9.80 -3.75
C GLY A 45 12.02 8.61 -4.70
N VAL A 46 12.70 7.54 -4.31
CA VAL A 46 12.59 6.24 -4.97
C VAL A 46 12.06 5.25 -3.97
N SER A 47 11.03 4.48 -4.31
CA SER A 47 10.57 3.34 -3.53
C SER A 47 10.66 2.05 -4.33
N ALA A 48 10.94 0.97 -3.61
CA ALA A 48 10.86 -0.38 -4.12
C ALA A 48 10.09 -1.24 -3.11
N LEU A 49 9.15 -2.04 -3.60
CA LEU A 49 8.34 -2.93 -2.80
C LEU A 49 8.34 -4.34 -3.41
N THR A 50 8.38 -5.32 -2.52
CA THR A 50 8.17 -6.73 -2.85
C THR A 50 7.11 -7.29 -1.90
N GLY A 51 6.26 -8.15 -2.42
CA GLY A 51 5.17 -8.69 -1.64
C GLY A 51 4.73 -10.06 -2.11
N LEU A 52 3.89 -10.66 -1.28
CA LEU A 52 3.22 -11.91 -1.55
C LEU A 52 1.72 -11.69 -1.44
N ARG A 53 0.97 -12.26 -2.38
CA ARG A 53 -0.50 -12.33 -2.35
C ARG A 53 -0.91 -13.79 -2.27
N TYR A 54 -1.85 -14.09 -1.38
CA TYR A 54 -2.35 -15.43 -1.16
C TYR A 54 -3.87 -15.44 -1.22
N SER A 55 -4.42 -16.22 -2.15
CA SER A 55 -5.83 -16.54 -2.22
C SER A 55 -6.17 -17.61 -1.18
N ILE A 56 -6.73 -17.18 -0.04
CA ILE A 56 -7.19 -18.08 1.03
C ILE A 56 -8.44 -18.84 0.56
N THR A 57 -9.35 -18.15 -0.12
CA THR A 57 -10.55 -18.74 -0.75
C THR A 57 -10.82 -18.09 -2.10
N ASP A 58 -11.88 -18.51 -2.79
CA ASP A 58 -12.37 -17.89 -4.03
C ASP A 58 -12.84 -16.44 -3.85
N LYS A 59 -13.01 -15.99 -2.60
CA LYS A 59 -13.50 -14.65 -2.25
C LYS A 59 -12.60 -13.90 -1.29
N LEU A 60 -11.53 -14.50 -0.80
CA LEU A 60 -10.68 -13.90 0.22
C LEU A 60 -9.22 -13.98 -0.22
N GLU A 61 -8.62 -12.82 -0.41
CA GLU A 61 -7.19 -12.65 -0.61
C GLU A 61 -6.58 -11.95 0.58
N SER A 62 -5.35 -12.34 0.91
CA SER A 62 -4.50 -11.59 1.83
C SER A 62 -3.16 -11.33 1.18
N GLY A 63 -2.56 -10.22 1.57
CA GLY A 63 -1.30 -9.78 1.03
C GLY A 63 -0.39 -9.20 2.10
N VAL A 64 0.91 -9.37 1.89
CA VAL A 64 1.94 -8.71 2.70
C VAL A 64 2.99 -8.12 1.77
N ASN A 65 3.45 -6.92 2.09
CA ASN A 65 4.49 -6.21 1.33
C ASN A 65 5.57 -5.72 2.29
N ILE A 66 6.80 -5.74 1.81
CA ILE A 66 7.94 -5.05 2.41
C ILE A 66 8.65 -4.26 1.34
N GLY A 67 9.06 -3.06 1.68
CA GLY A 67 9.72 -2.15 0.77
C GLY A 67 10.62 -1.18 1.51
N ALA A 68 11.38 -0.44 0.73
CA ALA A 68 12.17 0.67 1.23
C ALA A 68 11.91 1.88 0.34
N LYS A 69 11.82 3.05 0.96
CA LYS A 69 11.78 4.34 0.29
C LYS A 69 13.05 5.10 0.64
N TYR A 70 13.74 5.62 -0.36
CA TYR A 70 14.82 6.58 -0.17
C TYR A 70 14.33 7.96 -0.59
N ALA A 71 14.28 8.90 0.36
CA ALA A 71 13.89 10.29 0.13
C ALA A 71 14.54 11.17 1.22
N TYR A 72 14.77 12.46 0.93
CA TYR A 72 15.37 13.41 1.89
C TYR A 72 16.69 12.93 2.52
N ASP A 73 17.54 12.27 1.71
CA ASP A 73 18.78 11.61 2.16
C ASP A 73 18.59 10.55 3.27
N ARG A 74 17.36 10.06 3.46
CA ARG A 74 16.97 9.07 4.46
C ARG A 74 16.38 7.84 3.78
N THR A 75 16.56 6.69 4.43
CA THR A 75 15.93 5.42 4.03
C THR A 75 14.85 5.07 5.03
N TYR A 76 13.65 4.84 4.55
CA TYR A 76 12.47 4.47 5.31
C TYR A 76 12.09 3.04 4.98
N LEU A 77 11.80 2.23 6.00
CA LEU A 77 11.26 0.89 5.81
C LEU A 77 9.74 0.96 5.76
N GLN A 78 9.17 0.36 4.72
CA GLN A 78 7.73 0.27 4.53
C GLN A 78 7.30 -1.18 4.63
N THR A 79 6.34 -1.47 5.51
CA THR A 79 5.73 -2.80 5.58
C THR A 79 4.22 -2.65 5.59
N SER A 80 3.54 -3.37 4.72
CA SER A 80 2.07 -3.39 4.72
C SER A 80 1.50 -4.80 4.70
N ALA A 81 0.31 -4.93 5.23
CA ALA A 81 -0.50 -6.13 5.16
C ALA A 81 -1.93 -5.74 4.80
N ASP A 82 -2.51 -6.46 3.86
CA ASP A 82 -3.88 -6.23 3.42
C ASP A 82 -4.68 -7.53 3.37
N MET A 83 -5.99 -7.36 3.44
CA MET A 83 -6.96 -8.42 3.26
C MET A 83 -8.14 -7.88 2.46
N THR A 84 -8.51 -8.61 1.42
CA THR A 84 -9.56 -8.22 0.48
C THR A 84 -10.60 -9.33 0.39
N TYR A 85 -11.87 -8.98 0.61
CA TYR A 85 -13.02 -9.84 0.42
C TYR A 85 -13.84 -9.42 -0.79
N TYR A 86 -14.04 -10.34 -1.72
CA TYR A 86 -14.80 -10.17 -2.96
C TYR A 86 -16.24 -10.63 -2.76
N PHE A 87 -17.17 -9.69 -2.82
CA PHE A 87 -18.61 -10.00 -2.86
C PHE A 87 -19.01 -10.56 -4.23
N THR A 88 -18.43 -9.97 -5.26
CA THR A 88 -18.54 -10.36 -6.67
C THR A 88 -17.18 -10.22 -7.33
N GLU A 89 -17.08 -10.60 -8.60
CA GLU A 89 -15.86 -10.39 -9.41
C GLU A 89 -15.51 -8.90 -9.58
N ASN A 90 -16.48 -8.00 -9.34
CA ASN A 90 -16.39 -6.57 -9.60
C ASN A 90 -16.42 -5.70 -8.33
N ILE A 91 -16.83 -6.27 -7.19
CA ILE A 91 -17.03 -5.54 -5.95
C ILE A 91 -16.29 -6.25 -4.82
N ALA A 92 -15.34 -5.54 -4.21
CA ALA A 92 -14.60 -6.02 -3.06
C ALA A 92 -14.44 -4.95 -1.99
N ILE A 93 -14.34 -5.38 -0.74
CA ILE A 93 -13.90 -4.55 0.38
C ILE A 93 -12.56 -5.05 0.87
N GLY A 94 -11.75 -4.16 1.41
CA GLY A 94 -10.52 -4.56 2.05
C GLY A 94 -10.11 -3.64 3.17
N GLY A 95 -9.20 -4.15 3.97
CA GLY A 95 -8.47 -3.39 4.96
C GLY A 95 -6.99 -3.51 4.68
N GLU A 96 -6.26 -2.44 4.95
CA GLU A 96 -4.81 -2.40 4.87
C GLU A 96 -4.25 -1.80 6.16
N VAL A 97 -3.18 -2.40 6.66
CA VAL A 97 -2.33 -1.82 7.68
C VAL A 97 -0.98 -1.57 7.06
N ASN A 98 -0.50 -0.34 7.15
CA ASN A 98 0.82 0.05 6.68
C ASN A 98 1.63 0.61 7.86
N TYR A 99 2.93 0.37 7.85
CA TYR A 99 3.88 0.93 8.78
C TYR A 99 5.01 1.55 7.95
N ASP A 100 5.11 2.87 7.99
CA ASP A 100 6.21 3.64 7.40
C ASP A 100 6.99 4.28 8.54
N ASP A 101 8.17 3.71 8.83
CA ASP A 101 9.25 4.06 9.78
C ASP A 101 8.86 4.43 11.23
N GLN A 102 7.75 5.14 11.47
CA GLN A 102 7.37 5.72 12.75
C GLN A 102 5.85 5.79 13.02
N VAL A 103 4.98 5.64 12.01
CA VAL A 103 3.53 5.75 12.20
C VAL A 103 2.78 4.58 11.55
N PRO A 104 2.00 3.79 12.32
CA PRO A 104 1.08 2.83 11.75
C PRO A 104 -0.17 3.52 11.21
N HIS A 105 -0.57 3.15 10.00
CA HIS A 105 -1.82 3.58 9.38
C HIS A 105 -2.73 2.37 9.17
N ILE A 106 -4.01 2.54 9.45
CA ILE A 106 -5.05 1.54 9.17
C ILE A 106 -6.03 2.18 8.20
N GLY A 107 -6.17 1.58 7.03
CA GLY A 107 -7.08 2.01 5.97
C GLY A 107 -8.13 0.95 5.68
N PHE A 108 -9.28 1.41 5.20
CA PHE A 108 -10.33 0.55 4.64
C PHE A 108 -10.68 1.08 3.25
N PHE A 109 -10.89 0.18 2.30
CA PHE A 109 -11.19 0.54 0.92
C PHE A 109 -12.33 -0.29 0.35
N LEU A 110 -12.98 0.30 -0.66
CA LEU A 110 -13.96 -0.35 -1.52
C LEU A 110 -13.39 -0.34 -2.94
N LYS A 111 -13.27 -1.52 -3.55
CA LYS A 111 -12.83 -1.68 -4.94
C LYS A 111 -14.05 -1.99 -5.79
N ILE A 112 -14.29 -1.13 -6.78
CA ILE A 112 -15.32 -1.33 -7.80
C ILE A 112 -14.61 -1.32 -9.14
N SER A 113 -14.65 -2.45 -9.86
CA SER A 113 -14.12 -2.56 -11.22
C SER A 113 -15.26 -2.82 -12.21
N ASN A 114 -15.14 -2.26 -13.42
CA ASN A 114 -16.12 -2.43 -14.49
C ASN A 114 -15.75 -3.63 -15.37
#